data_AF-A0A935WXF8-F1
#
_entry.id   AF-A0A935WXF8-F1
#
_cell.length_a   1.000
_cell.length_b   1.000
_cell.length_c   1.000
_cell.angle_alpha   90.00
_cell.angle_beta   90.00
_cell.angle_gamma   90.00
#
_symmetry.space_group_name_H-M   'P 1'
#
loop_
_entity.id
_entity.type
_entity.pdbx_description
1 polymer ?
#
loop_
_entity_poly.entity_id
_entity_poly.type
_entity_poly.pdbx_seq_one_letter_code
_entity_poly.pdbx_strand_id
1 'polypeptide(L)'
;MSYLASRARAVRWRLRSGLRSSLRSGLRSGLRPRARVAALLMAAAFAGTSVACGLAAPGYRGNDSRYFDGHAFANQVPTPTKDLSDVLRWKMTSEAGPWEVRTATTPARPPPARVGRGELRVTWINHATVLIQMDGLNILTDPIWSERASPFSFVGPKRMHPPGVPFAQLPAIDVVLVSHNHYDHLDISTLARLARDHRPIILAGLGTRALLKQEGIGRGHDMDWWETRRIGRAVSVTAVPAQHWSRRGFGDTNNTLWAGFVIVGTQGPVYFAGDTGWGPHFEQIRARFGPIRLALLPIGAYKPRWFMRSMHISPAEAVDAARILEAQFTVPIHWGTFALGDDGQDEPIQALEDNLNVVNDPPTFLRLDFGEGRTLGGTGPGG
;
A
#
# COMPACT_ATOMS: atom_id res chain seq x y z
N MET A 1 12.06 18.92 -16.73
CA MET A 1 13.22 18.57 -15.86
C MET A 1 12.69 18.29 -14.46
N SER A 2 12.86 17.06 -13.95
CA SER A 2 12.01 16.55 -12.85
C SER A 2 12.28 17.20 -11.48
N TYR A 3 11.21 17.39 -10.72
CA TYR A 3 11.19 17.90 -9.35
C TYR A 3 12.02 17.01 -8.38
N LEU A 4 12.10 15.70 -8.65
CA LEU A 4 13.01 14.76 -7.97
C LEU A 4 14.49 15.12 -8.18
N ALA A 5 14.87 15.59 -9.39
CA ALA A 5 16.23 16.09 -9.64
C ALA A 5 16.51 17.42 -8.94
N SER A 6 15.47 18.18 -8.55
CA SER A 6 15.58 19.42 -7.78
C SER A 6 15.77 19.14 -6.28
N ARG A 7 15.01 18.20 -5.70
CA ARG A 7 15.21 17.74 -4.31
C ARG A 7 16.51 16.96 -4.13
N ALA A 8 16.87 16.07 -5.06
CA ALA A 8 18.17 15.41 -5.04
C ALA A 8 19.33 16.42 -5.20
N ARG A 9 19.14 17.51 -5.95
CA ARG A 9 20.10 18.64 -6.01
C ARG A 9 20.13 19.46 -4.73
N ALA A 10 19.00 19.74 -4.10
CA ALA A 10 18.92 20.50 -2.85
C ALA A 10 19.54 19.71 -1.67
N VAL A 11 19.30 18.40 -1.62
CA VAL A 11 19.94 17.47 -0.66
C VAL A 11 21.42 17.30 -0.99
N ARG A 12 21.83 17.12 -2.27
CA ARG A 12 23.25 17.13 -2.67
C ARG A 12 23.95 18.45 -2.34
N TRP A 13 23.27 19.58 -2.47
CA TRP A 13 23.84 20.91 -2.21
C TRP A 13 24.03 21.12 -0.71
N ARG A 14 23.04 20.77 0.13
CA ARG A 14 23.15 20.78 1.59
C ARG A 14 24.19 19.79 2.12
N LEU A 15 24.31 18.60 1.51
CA LEU A 15 25.37 17.64 1.82
C LEU A 15 26.75 18.18 1.42
N ARG A 16 26.90 18.82 0.25
CA ARG A 16 28.17 19.40 -0.21
C ARG A 16 28.57 20.64 0.58
N SER A 17 27.65 21.51 0.98
CA SER A 17 27.94 22.70 1.78
C SER A 17 28.18 22.36 3.26
N GLY A 18 27.45 21.38 3.80
CA GLY A 18 27.68 20.81 5.13
C GLY A 18 29.00 20.06 5.23
N LEU A 19 29.34 19.21 4.26
CA LEU A 19 30.66 18.56 4.21
C LEU A 19 31.79 19.57 3.99
N ARG A 20 31.63 20.57 3.10
CA ARG A 20 32.73 21.53 2.83
C ARG A 20 32.99 22.50 3.98
N SER A 21 31.98 22.85 4.78
CA SER A 21 32.16 23.69 5.97
C SER A 21 32.71 22.88 7.16
N SER A 22 32.25 21.65 7.36
CA SER A 22 32.74 20.72 8.40
C SER A 22 34.15 20.18 8.13
N LEU A 23 34.47 19.83 6.88
CA LEU A 23 35.83 19.36 6.52
C LEU A 23 36.86 20.49 6.59
N ARG A 24 36.49 21.75 6.33
CA ARG A 24 37.43 22.88 6.45
C ARG A 24 37.73 23.26 7.91
N SER A 25 36.83 23.02 8.87
CA SER A 25 37.11 23.27 10.29
C SER A 25 37.79 22.09 10.99
N GLY A 26 37.49 20.84 10.58
CA GLY A 26 38.10 19.63 11.16
C GLY A 26 39.56 19.36 10.74
N LEU A 27 39.97 19.82 9.55
CA LEU A 27 41.34 19.63 9.05
C LEU A 27 42.35 20.68 9.58
N ARG A 28 41.91 21.68 10.35
CA ARG A 28 42.79 22.70 10.96
C ARG A 28 42.93 22.60 12.48
N SER A 29 42.25 21.67 13.14
CA SER A 29 42.38 21.48 14.59
C SER A 29 43.22 20.24 14.92
N GLY A 30 44.15 20.40 15.87
CA GLY A 30 45.06 19.38 16.39
C GLY A 30 44.38 18.28 17.22
N LEU A 31 43.21 17.81 16.78
CA LEU A 31 42.46 16.74 17.43
C LEU A 31 43.14 15.38 17.21
N ARG A 32 43.28 14.62 18.30
CA ARG A 32 43.82 13.26 18.30
C ARG A 32 42.98 12.31 17.40
N PRO A 33 43.56 11.27 16.78
CA PRO A 33 42.89 10.40 15.79
C PRO A 33 41.54 9.82 16.25
N ARG A 34 41.41 9.44 17.53
CA ARG A 34 40.16 8.90 18.12
C ARG A 34 39.02 9.93 18.15
N ALA A 35 39.33 11.22 18.37
CA ALA A 35 38.34 12.29 18.37
C ALA A 35 37.81 12.60 16.95
N ARG A 36 38.66 12.40 15.91
CA ARG A 36 38.24 12.55 14.51
C ARG A 36 37.28 11.44 14.07
N VAL A 37 37.53 10.20 14.50
CA VAL A 37 36.61 9.08 14.26
C VAL A 37 35.27 9.29 14.97
N ALA A 38 35.28 9.71 16.23
CA ALA A 38 34.05 10.02 16.97
C ALA A 38 33.25 11.17 16.33
N ALA A 39 33.91 12.24 15.89
CA ALA A 39 33.26 13.35 15.19
C ALA A 39 32.66 12.94 13.83
N LEU A 40 33.34 12.07 13.08
CA LEU A 40 32.83 11.52 11.81
C LEU A 40 31.64 10.58 12.04
N LEU A 41 31.68 9.75 13.07
CA LEU A 41 30.55 8.88 13.44
C LEU A 41 29.34 9.70 13.91
N MET A 42 29.54 10.75 14.72
CA MET A 42 28.45 11.65 15.11
C MET A 42 27.89 12.46 13.94
N ALA A 43 28.73 12.92 13.01
CA ALA A 43 28.26 13.60 11.80
C ALA A 43 27.49 12.66 10.86
N ALA A 44 27.91 11.40 10.73
CA ALA A 44 27.20 10.37 9.98
C ALA A 44 25.86 10.01 10.64
N ALA A 45 25.83 9.86 11.96
CA ALA A 45 24.60 9.65 12.73
C ALA A 45 23.64 10.83 12.59
N PHE A 46 24.13 12.08 12.72
CA PHE A 46 23.31 13.28 12.57
C PHE A 46 22.76 13.46 11.15
N ALA A 47 23.57 13.17 10.12
CA ALA A 47 23.12 13.17 8.73
C ALA A 47 22.07 12.07 8.46
N GLY A 48 22.26 10.87 9.03
CA GLY A 48 21.29 9.78 8.98
C GLY A 48 19.96 10.15 9.62
N THR A 49 19.97 10.72 10.82
CA THR A 49 18.77 11.19 11.53
C THR A 49 18.08 12.34 10.80
N SER A 50 18.84 13.29 10.25
CA SER A 50 18.28 14.43 9.51
C SER A 50 17.57 14.01 8.22
N VAL A 51 18.14 13.03 7.50
CA VAL A 51 17.51 12.45 6.31
C VAL A 51 16.28 11.62 6.71
N ALA A 52 16.35 10.83 7.79
CA ALA A 52 15.23 10.03 8.26
C ALA A 52 14.04 10.86 8.77
N CYS A 53 14.29 11.99 9.43
CA CYS A 53 13.25 12.95 9.84
C CYS A 53 12.66 13.71 8.64
N GLY A 54 13.46 13.98 7.60
CA GLY A 54 12.98 14.64 6.37
C GLY A 54 12.05 13.77 5.51
N LEU A 55 12.00 12.46 5.78
CA LEU A 55 11.11 11.49 5.12
C LEU A 55 9.82 11.23 5.88
N ALA A 56 9.74 11.66 7.14
CA ALA A 56 8.55 11.52 7.97
C ALA A 56 7.36 12.25 7.32
N ALA A 57 6.20 11.57 7.28
CA ALA A 57 4.96 12.21 6.87
C ALA A 57 4.53 13.24 7.92
N PRO A 58 3.94 14.38 7.51
CA PRO A 58 3.19 15.21 8.44
C PRO A 58 2.09 14.37 9.10
N GLY A 59 2.05 14.37 10.42
CA GLY A 59 0.99 13.68 11.16
C GLY A 59 -0.36 14.37 11.07
N TYR A 60 -1.41 13.61 11.36
CA TYR A 60 -2.75 14.13 11.55
C TYR A 60 -2.78 15.14 12.71
N ARG A 61 -3.56 16.20 12.54
CA ARG A 61 -3.68 17.31 13.51
C ARG A 61 -5.13 17.63 13.89
N GLY A 62 -6.09 16.78 13.49
CA GLY A 62 -7.48 16.96 13.90
C GLY A 62 -7.77 16.24 15.22
N ASN A 63 -8.98 16.44 15.73
CA ASN A 63 -9.47 15.90 17.00
C ASN A 63 -10.79 15.12 16.85
N ASP A 64 -11.20 14.81 15.62
CA ASP A 64 -12.54 14.30 15.33
C ASP A 64 -12.61 12.76 15.22
N SER A 65 -11.47 12.07 15.40
CA SER A 65 -11.42 10.61 15.33
C SER A 65 -11.31 9.96 16.71
N ARG A 66 -12.22 9.03 17.00
CA ARG A 66 -12.19 8.23 18.23
C ARG A 66 -10.98 7.28 18.35
N TYR A 67 -10.24 7.08 17.26
CA TYR A 67 -9.10 6.17 17.20
C TYR A 67 -7.76 6.89 17.25
N PHE A 68 -7.77 8.22 17.42
CA PHE A 68 -6.59 9.05 17.53
C PHE A 68 -6.45 9.58 18.95
N ASP A 69 -5.30 9.32 19.60
CA ASP A 69 -5.04 9.75 20.98
C ASP A 69 -4.46 11.18 21.10
N GLY A 70 -4.41 11.91 19.98
CA GLY A 70 -3.74 13.21 19.86
C GLY A 70 -2.30 13.12 19.34
N HIS A 71 -1.73 11.92 19.28
CA HIS A 71 -0.40 11.66 18.74
C HIS A 71 -0.40 10.58 17.65
N ALA A 72 -1.05 9.44 17.90
CA ALA A 72 -1.05 8.27 17.05
C ALA A 72 -2.44 7.64 16.92
N PHE A 73 -2.66 6.95 15.80
CA PHE A 73 -3.82 6.09 15.59
C PHE A 73 -3.62 4.72 16.23
N ALA A 74 -4.73 4.10 16.66
CA ALA A 74 -4.77 2.76 17.25
C ALA A 74 -5.67 1.79 16.48
N ASN A 75 -5.30 0.51 16.47
CA ASN A 75 -6.14 -0.57 15.97
C ASN A 75 -7.36 -0.81 16.89
N GLN A 76 -8.43 -1.37 16.32
CA GLN A 76 -9.60 -1.81 17.11
C GLN A 76 -9.26 -2.95 18.06
N VAL A 77 -8.39 -3.86 17.62
CA VAL A 77 -7.82 -4.93 18.44
C VAL A 77 -6.41 -4.49 18.83
N PRO A 78 -6.05 -4.50 20.12
CA PRO A 78 -4.71 -4.16 20.56
C PRO A 78 -3.67 -5.06 19.89
N THR A 79 -2.69 -4.41 19.26
CA THR A 79 -1.62 -5.09 18.54
C THR A 79 -0.30 -4.89 19.27
N PRO A 80 0.48 -5.94 19.58
CA PRO A 80 1.81 -5.77 20.16
C PRO A 80 2.70 -4.93 19.24
N THR A 81 3.30 -3.88 19.78
CA THR A 81 4.31 -3.09 19.06
C THR A 81 5.57 -3.93 18.88
N LYS A 82 6.04 -4.10 17.64
CA LYS A 82 7.31 -4.76 17.36
C LYS A 82 8.46 -3.81 17.65
N ASP A 83 9.45 -4.30 18.40
CA ASP A 83 10.64 -3.52 18.73
C ASP A 83 11.85 -3.90 17.85
N LEU A 84 12.98 -3.26 18.10
CA LEU A 84 14.23 -3.55 17.37
C LEU A 84 14.74 -4.98 17.64
N SER A 85 14.44 -5.55 18.81
CA SER A 85 14.86 -6.91 19.16
C SER A 85 14.07 -7.96 18.38
N ASP A 86 12.77 -7.73 18.16
CA ASP A 86 11.95 -8.55 17.28
C ASP A 86 12.45 -8.48 15.83
N VAL A 87 12.76 -7.28 15.32
CA VAL A 87 13.32 -7.13 13.96
C VAL A 87 14.66 -7.85 13.84
N LEU A 88 15.54 -7.73 14.84
CA LEU A 88 16.83 -8.42 14.86
C LEU A 88 16.65 -9.94 14.92
N ARG A 89 15.76 -10.43 15.78
CA ARG A 89 15.41 -11.86 15.87
C ARG A 89 14.96 -12.37 14.51
N TRP A 90 14.03 -11.68 13.86
CA TRP A 90 13.58 -12.05 12.52
C TRP A 90 14.74 -12.11 11.54
N LYS A 91 15.62 -11.10 11.47
CA LYS A 91 16.75 -11.14 10.53
C LYS A 91 17.77 -12.23 10.84
N MET A 92 17.94 -12.63 12.10
CA MET A 92 18.83 -13.73 12.50
C MET A 92 18.22 -15.11 12.26
N THR A 93 16.90 -15.23 12.32
CA THR A 93 16.17 -16.51 12.16
C THR A 93 15.36 -16.55 10.86
N SER A 94 15.75 -15.75 9.85
CA SER A 94 14.99 -15.61 8.61
C SER A 94 15.09 -16.89 7.78
N GLU A 95 13.94 -17.37 7.33
CA GLU A 95 13.81 -18.54 6.45
C GLU A 95 13.16 -18.08 5.14
N ALA A 96 13.74 -17.04 4.53
CA ALA A 96 13.18 -16.42 3.33
C ALA A 96 13.11 -17.41 2.17
N GLY A 97 11.90 -17.54 1.60
CA GLY A 97 11.66 -18.30 0.38
C GLY A 97 12.36 -17.67 -0.84
N PRO A 98 12.41 -18.40 -1.96
CA PRO A 98 13.10 -17.94 -3.17
C PRO A 98 12.37 -16.79 -3.85
N TRP A 99 13.16 -15.88 -4.44
CA TRP A 99 12.69 -14.75 -5.23
C TRP A 99 13.53 -14.57 -6.49
N GLU A 100 12.88 -14.39 -7.63
CA GLU A 100 13.54 -14.26 -8.92
C GLU A 100 13.03 -13.05 -9.69
N VAL A 101 13.95 -12.37 -10.40
CA VAL A 101 13.56 -11.24 -11.25
C VAL A 101 12.96 -11.80 -12.53
N ARG A 102 11.64 -11.61 -12.70
CA ARG A 102 10.92 -11.92 -13.93
C ARG A 102 10.89 -10.68 -14.81
N THR A 103 11.53 -10.75 -15.97
CA THR A 103 11.61 -9.63 -16.92
C THR A 103 10.52 -9.68 -17.99
N ALA A 104 9.98 -10.86 -18.26
CA ALA A 104 8.89 -11.04 -19.20
C ALA A 104 7.57 -10.55 -18.58
N THR A 105 6.86 -9.68 -19.29
CA THR A 105 5.43 -9.47 -19.09
C THR A 105 4.74 -10.19 -20.22
N THR A 106 3.80 -11.08 -19.91
CA THR A 106 2.82 -11.49 -20.92
C THR A 106 2.10 -10.21 -21.35
N PRO A 107 2.11 -9.81 -22.63
CA PRO A 107 1.47 -8.58 -23.05
C PRO A 107 -0.04 -8.69 -22.81
N ALA A 108 -0.50 -8.13 -21.68
CA ALA A 108 -1.92 -8.03 -21.44
C ALA A 108 -2.51 -7.00 -22.42
N ARG A 109 -3.68 -7.32 -22.97
CA ARG A 109 -4.43 -6.34 -23.76
C ARG A 109 -4.69 -5.12 -22.86
N PRO A 110 -4.50 -3.88 -23.36
CA PRO A 110 -4.84 -2.69 -22.60
C PRO A 110 -6.27 -2.79 -22.05
N PRO A 111 -6.51 -2.37 -20.79
CA PRO A 111 -7.86 -2.32 -20.26
C PRO A 111 -8.77 -1.48 -21.16
N PRO A 112 -10.07 -1.82 -21.28
CA PRO A 112 -11.01 -0.98 -22.00
C PRO A 112 -11.07 0.41 -21.37
N ALA A 113 -11.48 1.42 -22.15
CA ALA A 113 -11.52 2.79 -21.67
C ALA A 113 -12.41 2.95 -20.42
N ARG A 114 -13.60 2.34 -20.41
CA ARG A 114 -14.57 2.29 -19.31
C ARG A 114 -15.46 1.05 -19.47
N VAL A 115 -16.17 0.68 -18.42
CA VAL A 115 -17.29 -0.29 -18.47
C VAL A 115 -18.62 0.42 -18.19
N GLY A 116 -19.72 -0.18 -18.63
CA GLY A 116 -21.07 0.36 -18.49
C GLY A 116 -21.61 0.32 -17.06
N ARG A 117 -22.85 0.82 -16.91
CA ARG A 117 -23.59 0.76 -15.64
C ARG A 117 -23.86 -0.71 -15.26
N GLY A 118 -23.60 -1.05 -14.01
CA GLY A 118 -23.78 -2.41 -13.46
C GLY A 118 -22.69 -3.42 -13.84
N GLU A 119 -21.88 -3.13 -14.85
CA GLU A 119 -20.70 -3.92 -15.18
C GLU A 119 -19.60 -3.73 -14.12
N LEU A 120 -18.85 -4.79 -13.88
CA LEU A 120 -17.65 -4.77 -13.05
C LEU A 120 -16.53 -5.46 -13.83
N ARG A 121 -15.41 -4.78 -14.00
CA ARG A 121 -14.19 -5.37 -14.53
C ARG A 121 -13.04 -5.05 -13.60
N VAL A 122 -12.19 -6.03 -13.37
CA VAL A 122 -10.97 -5.85 -12.60
C VAL A 122 -9.76 -6.27 -13.39
N THR A 123 -8.71 -5.45 -13.33
CA THR A 123 -7.40 -5.74 -13.90
C THR A 123 -6.37 -5.65 -12.80
N TRP A 124 -5.68 -6.76 -12.54
CA TRP A 124 -4.61 -6.79 -11.55
C TRP A 124 -3.31 -6.29 -12.18
N ILE A 125 -2.84 -5.12 -11.76
CA ILE A 125 -1.60 -4.56 -12.31
C ILE A 125 -0.39 -5.32 -11.73
N ASN A 126 -0.39 -5.48 -10.40
CA ASN A 126 0.49 -6.30 -9.53
C ASN A 126 0.35 -5.78 -8.08
N HIS A 127 1.01 -6.43 -7.12
CA HIS A 127 1.02 -6.05 -5.70
C HIS A 127 -0.41 -5.76 -5.21
N ALA A 128 -0.64 -4.63 -4.53
CA ALA A 128 -1.96 -4.12 -4.16
C ALA A 128 -2.58 -3.17 -5.22
N THR A 129 -1.95 -2.99 -6.38
CA THR A 129 -2.45 -2.14 -7.45
C THR A 129 -3.43 -2.90 -8.36
N VAL A 130 -4.71 -2.54 -8.25
CA VAL A 130 -5.81 -3.08 -9.05
C VAL A 130 -6.56 -1.94 -9.71
N LEU A 131 -6.81 -2.05 -11.01
CA LEU A 131 -7.75 -1.20 -11.72
C LEU A 131 -9.15 -1.83 -11.61
N ILE A 132 -10.06 -1.14 -10.95
CA ILE A 132 -11.47 -1.49 -10.82
C ILE A 132 -12.25 -0.57 -11.75
N GLN A 133 -12.97 -1.16 -12.69
CA GLN A 133 -13.88 -0.44 -13.59
C GLN A 133 -15.30 -0.84 -13.22
N MET A 134 -16.12 0.13 -12.81
CA MET A 134 -17.51 -0.12 -12.45
C MET A 134 -18.35 1.14 -12.61
N ASP A 135 -19.59 1.00 -13.06
CA ASP A 135 -20.55 2.10 -13.15
C ASP A 135 -20.00 3.35 -13.87
N GLY A 136 -19.23 3.12 -14.94
CA GLY A 136 -18.59 4.18 -15.71
C GLY A 136 -17.39 4.84 -15.04
N LEU A 137 -16.94 4.40 -13.86
CA LEU A 137 -15.75 4.90 -13.17
C LEU A 137 -14.56 3.94 -13.33
N ASN A 138 -13.36 4.51 -13.39
CA ASN A 138 -12.09 3.81 -13.26
C ASN A 138 -11.44 4.21 -11.93
N ILE A 139 -11.27 3.23 -11.05
CA ILE A 139 -10.78 3.38 -9.68
C ILE A 139 -9.48 2.58 -9.57
N LEU A 140 -8.41 3.18 -9.06
CA LEU A 140 -7.11 2.55 -8.92
C LEU A 140 -6.74 2.43 -7.44
N THR A 141 -6.40 1.23 -6.98
CA THR A 141 -5.94 1.01 -5.60
C THR A 141 -4.42 1.12 -5.51
N ASP A 142 -3.91 1.71 -4.42
CA ASP A 142 -2.50 1.70 -3.99
C ASP A 142 -1.48 1.69 -5.15
N PRO A 143 -1.44 2.75 -5.97
CA PRO A 143 -0.76 2.69 -7.25
C PRO A 143 0.76 2.82 -7.11
N ILE A 144 1.50 1.81 -7.58
CA ILE A 144 2.97 1.81 -7.60
C ILE A 144 3.55 1.33 -8.94
N TRP A 145 4.10 2.26 -9.73
CA TRP A 145 4.90 1.97 -10.93
C TRP A 145 6.40 2.12 -10.71
N SER A 146 6.83 2.60 -9.54
CA SER A 146 8.26 2.72 -9.21
C SER A 146 8.95 1.35 -9.16
N GLU A 147 10.24 1.35 -9.51
CA GLU A 147 11.08 0.14 -9.45
C GLU A 147 11.31 -0.31 -7.99
N ARG A 148 11.27 0.61 -7.04
CA ARG A 148 11.47 0.31 -5.61
C ARG A 148 10.37 0.90 -4.75
N ALA A 149 9.94 0.15 -3.75
CA ALA A 149 9.12 0.62 -2.65
C ALA A 149 10.03 1.27 -1.59
N SER A 150 10.53 2.47 -1.88
CA SER A 150 11.55 3.12 -1.06
C SER A 150 11.57 4.63 -1.28
N PRO A 151 12.00 5.42 -0.27
CA PRO A 151 12.30 6.84 -0.48
C PRO A 151 13.54 7.07 -1.36
N PHE A 152 14.33 6.02 -1.63
CA PHE A 152 15.57 6.09 -2.38
C PHE A 152 15.55 5.15 -3.59
N SER A 153 16.14 5.58 -4.71
CA SER A 153 16.21 4.77 -5.93
C SER A 153 17.24 3.62 -5.85
N PHE A 154 18.15 3.64 -4.88
CA PHE A 154 19.29 2.72 -4.80
C PHE A 154 19.20 1.68 -3.67
N VAL A 155 18.27 1.83 -2.72
CA VAL A 155 18.13 0.94 -1.56
C VAL A 155 16.66 0.71 -1.25
N GLY A 156 16.33 -0.40 -0.57
CA GLY A 156 14.95 -0.81 -0.26
C GLY A 156 14.39 -1.84 -1.25
N PRO A 157 13.20 -2.41 -0.99
CA PRO A 157 12.61 -3.49 -1.79
C PRO A 157 12.52 -3.11 -3.27
N LYS A 158 13.14 -3.92 -4.13
CA LYS A 158 13.04 -3.80 -5.58
C LYS A 158 11.91 -4.68 -6.08
N ARG A 159 11.15 -4.22 -7.07
CA ARG A 159 10.11 -5.03 -7.69
C ARG A 159 10.75 -6.17 -8.50
N MET A 160 10.13 -7.33 -8.45
CA MET A 160 10.61 -8.57 -9.06
C MET A 160 9.90 -8.88 -10.38
N HIS A 161 8.93 -8.06 -10.77
CA HIS A 161 8.18 -8.18 -12.03
C HIS A 161 7.84 -6.79 -12.57
N PRO A 162 7.86 -6.45 -13.86
CA PRO A 162 7.34 -5.15 -14.34
C PRO A 162 5.84 -4.99 -14.05
N PRO A 163 5.30 -3.76 -14.07
CA PRO A 163 3.86 -3.57 -14.04
C PRO A 163 3.14 -4.27 -15.19
N GLY A 164 2.13 -5.08 -14.89
CA GLY A 164 1.41 -5.86 -15.88
C GLY A 164 0.65 -5.01 -16.91
N VAL A 165 0.32 -3.77 -16.55
CA VAL A 165 -0.11 -2.73 -17.49
C VAL A 165 0.88 -1.56 -17.42
N PRO A 166 1.53 -1.20 -18.54
CA PRO A 166 2.34 0.01 -18.61
C PRO A 166 1.51 1.24 -18.26
N PHE A 167 2.07 2.20 -17.51
CA PHE A 167 1.34 3.40 -17.10
C PHE A 167 0.70 4.14 -18.28
N ALA A 168 1.40 4.20 -19.42
CA ALA A 168 0.92 4.88 -20.63
C ALA A 168 -0.31 4.21 -21.27
N GLN A 169 -0.64 2.98 -20.88
CA GLN A 169 -1.81 2.22 -21.33
C GLN A 169 -2.95 2.24 -20.31
N LEU A 170 -2.81 2.97 -19.19
CA LEU A 170 -3.92 3.17 -18.27
C LEU A 170 -5.04 3.98 -18.96
N PRO A 171 -6.31 3.60 -18.76
CA PRO A 171 -7.42 4.47 -19.13
C PRO A 171 -7.44 5.72 -18.23
N ALA A 172 -8.35 6.66 -18.51
CA ALA A 172 -8.55 7.81 -17.63
C ALA A 172 -8.91 7.33 -16.21
N ILE A 173 -8.20 7.79 -15.17
CA ILE A 173 -8.42 7.38 -13.78
C ILE A 173 -9.20 8.49 -13.07
N ASP A 174 -10.35 8.14 -12.48
CA ASP A 174 -11.23 9.10 -11.81
C ASP A 174 -10.95 9.17 -10.31
N VAL A 175 -10.66 8.02 -9.71
CA VAL A 175 -10.43 7.87 -8.26
C VAL A 175 -9.19 7.03 -8.01
N VAL A 176 -8.41 7.44 -7.01
CA VAL A 176 -7.34 6.64 -6.43
C VAL A 176 -7.68 6.38 -4.97
N LEU A 177 -7.55 5.14 -4.53
CA LEU A 177 -7.68 4.72 -3.14
C LEU A 177 -6.28 4.43 -2.61
N VAL A 178 -5.91 5.05 -1.49
CA VAL A 178 -4.64 4.81 -0.80
C VAL A 178 -4.95 4.26 0.58
N SER A 179 -4.68 2.96 0.78
CA SER A 179 -5.01 2.25 2.03
C SER A 179 -4.20 2.80 3.21
N HIS A 180 -2.89 3.00 3.03
CA HIS A 180 -2.00 3.50 4.06
C HIS A 180 -0.72 4.07 3.45
N ASN A 181 0.15 4.63 4.29
CA ASN A 181 1.25 5.47 3.83
C ASN A 181 2.59 4.72 3.59
N HIS A 182 2.65 3.39 3.66
CA HIS A 182 3.88 2.64 3.36
C HIS A 182 4.31 2.84 1.90
N TYR A 183 5.60 2.63 1.62
CA TYR A 183 6.20 3.00 0.33
C TYR A 183 5.71 2.17 -0.86
N ASP A 184 5.25 0.95 -0.61
CA ASP A 184 4.68 0.04 -1.60
C ASP A 184 3.19 0.29 -1.87
N HIS A 185 2.51 1.09 -1.04
CA HIS A 185 1.10 1.46 -1.20
C HIS A 185 0.89 2.94 -1.54
N LEU A 186 1.83 3.80 -1.13
CA LEU A 186 1.85 5.24 -1.38
C LEU A 186 3.18 5.63 -2.04
N ASP A 187 3.22 5.43 -3.36
CA ASP A 187 4.32 5.87 -4.22
C ASP A 187 4.08 7.30 -4.73
N ILE A 188 4.81 8.26 -4.15
CA ILE A 188 4.74 9.68 -4.52
C ILE A 188 5.04 9.91 -6.01
N SER A 189 5.95 9.14 -6.62
CA SER A 189 6.29 9.31 -8.04
C SER A 189 5.11 8.96 -8.94
N THR A 190 4.42 7.86 -8.62
CA THR A 190 3.21 7.42 -9.33
C THR A 190 2.05 8.37 -9.08
N LEU A 191 1.79 8.76 -7.83
CA LEU A 191 0.69 9.67 -7.51
C LEU A 191 0.88 11.05 -8.15
N ALA A 192 2.10 11.60 -8.17
CA ALA A 192 2.40 12.85 -8.87
C ALA A 192 2.19 12.74 -10.39
N ARG A 193 2.51 11.58 -10.98
CA ARG A 193 2.22 11.29 -12.39
C ARG A 193 0.71 11.23 -12.66
N LEU A 194 -0.05 10.52 -11.83
CA LEU A 194 -1.51 10.44 -11.92
C LEU A 194 -2.18 11.81 -11.76
N ALA A 195 -1.73 12.61 -10.80
CA ALA A 195 -2.26 13.95 -10.55
C ALA A 195 -2.07 14.89 -11.75
N ARG A 196 -0.95 14.74 -12.49
CA ARG A 196 -0.70 15.53 -13.69
C ARG A 196 -1.48 15.01 -14.90
N ASP A 197 -1.46 13.70 -15.14
CA ASP A 197 -1.92 13.11 -16.40
C ASP A 197 -3.43 12.79 -16.38
N HIS A 198 -4.01 12.46 -15.21
CA HIS A 198 -5.41 12.03 -15.06
C HIS A 198 -6.23 12.93 -14.10
N ARG A 199 -5.57 13.63 -13.17
CA ARG A 199 -6.21 14.50 -12.15
C ARG A 199 -7.30 13.79 -11.31
N PRO A 200 -7.07 12.57 -10.78
CA PRO A 200 -8.09 11.85 -10.02
C PRO A 200 -8.41 12.53 -8.68
N ILE A 201 -9.53 12.16 -8.07
CA ILE A 201 -9.73 12.33 -6.63
C ILE A 201 -8.90 11.27 -5.92
N ILE A 202 -8.17 11.64 -4.87
CA ILE A 202 -7.42 10.68 -4.05
C ILE A 202 -8.10 10.58 -2.68
N LEU A 203 -8.52 9.38 -2.30
CA LEU A 203 -9.11 9.07 -0.99
C LEU A 203 -8.10 8.26 -0.18
N ALA A 204 -7.82 8.71 1.05
CA ALA A 204 -6.84 8.10 1.93
C ALA A 204 -7.26 8.25 3.39
N GLY A 205 -6.67 7.48 4.29
CA GLY A 205 -6.88 7.65 5.74
C GLY A 205 -6.41 9.02 6.25
N LEU A 206 -7.04 9.49 7.33
CA LEU A 206 -6.73 10.73 8.03
C LEU A 206 -5.22 11.05 8.15
N GLY A 207 -4.85 12.30 7.86
CA GLY A 207 -3.47 12.80 7.92
C GLY A 207 -2.70 12.67 6.59
N THR A 208 -3.09 11.74 5.71
CA THR A 208 -2.38 11.49 4.45
C THR A 208 -2.42 12.68 3.49
N ARG A 209 -3.51 13.45 3.48
CA ARG A 209 -3.68 14.65 2.65
C ARG A 209 -2.57 15.69 2.88
N ALA A 210 -2.05 15.79 4.11
CA ALA A 210 -0.98 16.74 4.42
C ALA A 210 0.31 16.39 3.67
N LEU A 211 0.66 15.10 3.62
CA LEU A 211 1.78 14.60 2.81
C LEU A 211 1.55 14.84 1.32
N LEU A 212 0.36 14.52 0.80
CA LEU A 212 0.03 14.75 -0.62
C LEU A 212 0.20 16.23 -0.99
N LYS A 213 -0.32 17.13 -0.14
CA LYS A 213 -0.18 18.58 -0.32
C LYS A 213 1.28 19.04 -0.31
N GLN A 214 2.09 18.50 0.62
CA GLN A 214 3.53 18.81 0.69
C GLN A 214 4.28 18.40 -0.58
N GLU A 215 3.87 17.31 -1.22
CA GLU A 215 4.47 16.83 -2.48
C GLU A 215 3.82 17.45 -3.73
N GLY A 216 2.95 18.46 -3.57
CA GLY A 216 2.28 19.15 -4.68
C GLY A 216 1.18 18.34 -5.36
N ILE A 217 0.71 17.27 -4.72
CA ILE A 217 -0.33 16.38 -5.22
C ILE A 217 -1.68 16.89 -4.71
N GLY A 218 -2.47 17.46 -5.63
CA GLY A 218 -3.80 18.01 -5.33
C GLY A 218 -4.89 16.94 -5.22
N ARG A 219 -6.11 17.38 -4.84
CA ARG A 219 -7.33 16.56 -4.76
C ARG A 219 -7.25 15.34 -3.82
N GLY A 220 -6.35 15.38 -2.83
CA GLY A 220 -6.33 14.44 -1.70
C GLY A 220 -7.40 14.77 -0.66
N HIS A 221 -8.08 13.74 -0.17
CA HIS A 221 -9.09 13.81 0.86
C HIS A 221 -8.82 12.74 1.91
N ASP A 222 -8.76 13.21 3.16
CA ASP A 222 -8.66 12.37 4.34
C ASP A 222 -10.05 11.81 4.66
N MET A 223 -10.10 10.53 5.03
CA MET A 223 -11.30 9.83 5.45
C MET A 223 -11.03 9.12 6.77
N ASP A 224 -11.94 9.25 7.74
CA ASP A 224 -11.94 8.38 8.92
C ASP A 224 -12.63 7.04 8.62
N TRP A 225 -12.41 6.02 9.46
CA TRP A 225 -13.16 4.79 9.37
C TRP A 225 -14.66 5.05 9.49
N TRP A 226 -15.41 4.41 8.60
CA TRP A 226 -16.85 4.53 8.40
C TRP A 226 -17.32 5.85 7.80
N GLU A 227 -16.42 6.75 7.43
CA GLU A 227 -16.76 7.91 6.62
C GLU A 227 -17.03 7.49 5.17
N THR A 228 -18.15 7.96 4.63
CA THR A 228 -18.58 7.68 3.26
C THR A 228 -18.48 8.95 2.42
N ARG A 229 -17.90 8.80 1.22
CA ARG A 229 -17.86 9.85 0.22
C ARG A 229 -18.52 9.41 -1.08
N ARG A 230 -19.45 10.22 -1.58
CA ARG A 230 -20.12 9.97 -2.85
C ARG A 230 -19.27 10.43 -4.03
N ILE A 231 -19.10 9.57 -5.02
CA ILE A 231 -18.38 9.81 -6.27
C ILE A 231 -19.39 9.80 -7.43
N GLY A 232 -19.63 10.98 -8.00
CA GLY A 232 -20.66 11.14 -9.01
C GLY A 232 -22.06 10.88 -8.45
N ARG A 233 -22.92 10.21 -9.24
CA ARG A 233 -24.32 9.95 -8.86
C ARG A 233 -24.56 8.56 -8.28
N ALA A 234 -23.83 7.55 -8.76
CA ALA A 234 -24.16 6.14 -8.52
C ALA A 234 -23.19 5.39 -7.61
N VAL A 235 -22.00 5.95 -7.35
CA VAL A 235 -20.95 5.26 -6.59
C VAL A 235 -20.68 6.00 -5.28
N SER A 236 -20.47 5.26 -4.21
CA SER A 236 -19.94 5.78 -2.95
C SER A 236 -18.76 4.94 -2.49
N VAL A 237 -17.82 5.58 -1.82
CA VAL A 237 -16.63 4.94 -1.25
C VAL A 237 -16.68 5.17 0.25
N THR A 238 -16.55 4.12 1.03
CA THR A 238 -16.45 4.19 2.49
C THR A 238 -15.08 3.68 2.91
N ALA A 239 -14.33 4.48 3.67
CA ALA A 239 -13.14 3.98 4.34
C ALA A 239 -13.58 3.06 5.48
N VAL A 240 -12.98 1.88 5.62
CA VAL A 240 -13.35 0.87 6.62
C VAL A 240 -12.12 0.46 7.44
N PRO A 241 -12.33 -0.04 8.68
CA PRO A 241 -11.22 -0.47 9.50
C PRO A 241 -10.39 -1.59 8.86
N ALA A 242 -9.10 -1.55 9.14
CA ALA A 242 -8.13 -2.60 8.87
C ALA A 242 -7.23 -2.74 10.10
N GLN A 243 -6.64 -3.92 10.30
CA GLN A 243 -5.68 -4.15 11.38
C GLN A 243 -4.25 -3.99 10.86
N HIS A 244 -3.72 -2.77 10.89
CA HIS A 244 -2.40 -2.46 10.34
C HIS A 244 -1.75 -1.29 11.07
N TRP A 245 -0.84 -0.60 10.40
CA TRP A 245 -0.09 0.53 10.93
C TRP A 245 0.36 1.45 9.76
N SER A 246 0.99 2.57 10.09
CA SER A 246 1.53 3.51 9.09
C SER A 246 2.90 4.02 9.50
N ARG A 247 3.79 4.26 8.53
CA ARG A 247 5.10 4.91 8.75
C ARG A 247 5.79 5.24 7.42
N ARG A 248 6.47 6.38 7.33
CA ARG A 248 7.37 6.69 6.20
C ARG A 248 8.79 7.02 6.63
N GLY A 249 8.97 7.59 7.82
CA GLY A 249 10.25 8.04 8.30
C GLY A 249 10.53 7.60 9.73
N PHE A 250 11.42 8.33 10.38
CA PHE A 250 11.63 8.19 11.80
C PHE A 250 10.66 9.11 12.56
N GLY A 251 9.98 8.58 13.58
CA GLY A 251 9.10 9.36 14.45
C GLY A 251 7.69 9.65 13.90
N ASP A 252 7.27 9.00 12.82
CA ASP A 252 5.92 9.14 12.24
C ASP A 252 5.06 7.87 12.28
N THR A 253 5.45 6.90 13.10
CA THR A 253 4.67 5.67 13.30
C THR A 253 3.25 6.01 13.75
N ASN A 254 2.26 5.54 13.00
CA ASN A 254 0.83 5.72 13.26
C ASN A 254 0.36 7.17 13.30
N ASN A 255 1.12 8.11 12.74
CA ASN A 255 0.68 9.50 12.66
C ASN A 255 -0.38 9.74 11.56
N THR A 256 -0.65 8.76 10.71
CA THR A 256 -1.72 8.77 9.70
C THR A 256 -2.53 7.49 9.78
N LEU A 257 -3.82 7.55 9.45
CA LEU A 257 -4.71 6.40 9.52
C LEU A 257 -4.50 5.46 8.31
N TRP A 258 -4.57 4.16 8.57
CA TRP A 258 -4.67 3.09 7.56
C TRP A 258 -6.12 2.65 7.40
N ALA A 259 -6.54 2.21 6.22
CA ALA A 259 -7.92 1.78 5.98
C ALA A 259 -8.03 0.79 4.82
N GLY A 260 -9.05 -0.08 4.88
CA GLY A 260 -9.64 -0.66 3.68
C GLY A 260 -10.68 0.30 3.07
N PHE A 261 -11.24 -0.06 1.92
CA PHE A 261 -12.31 0.70 1.28
C PHE A 261 -13.42 -0.20 0.74
N VAL A 262 -14.67 0.16 1.00
CA VAL A 262 -15.83 -0.44 0.35
C VAL A 262 -16.40 0.54 -0.67
N ILE A 263 -16.45 0.12 -1.93
CA ILE A 263 -16.98 0.86 -3.07
C ILE A 263 -18.36 0.29 -3.38
N VAL A 264 -19.42 1.06 -3.10
CA VAL A 264 -20.80 0.64 -3.37
C VAL A 264 -21.24 1.24 -4.70
N GLY A 265 -21.53 0.37 -5.67
CA GLY A 265 -22.12 0.73 -6.96
C GLY A 265 -23.53 0.16 -7.14
N THR A 266 -23.99 0.11 -8.39
CA THR A 266 -25.39 -0.24 -8.71
C THR A 266 -25.70 -1.74 -8.61
N GLN A 267 -24.69 -2.59 -8.50
CA GLN A 267 -24.81 -4.06 -8.53
C GLN A 267 -24.08 -4.72 -7.36
N GLY A 268 -23.87 -3.99 -6.26
CA GLY A 268 -23.26 -4.52 -5.03
C GLY A 268 -21.89 -3.93 -4.68
N PRO A 269 -21.40 -4.22 -3.46
CA PRO A 269 -20.16 -3.64 -2.94
C PRO A 269 -18.90 -4.37 -3.43
N VAL A 270 -17.86 -3.59 -3.72
CA VAL A 270 -16.49 -4.06 -3.93
C VAL A 270 -15.65 -3.66 -2.73
N TYR A 271 -14.97 -4.62 -2.10
CA TYR A 271 -14.10 -4.39 -0.95
C TYR A 271 -12.63 -4.46 -1.36
N PHE A 272 -11.88 -3.40 -1.07
CA PHE A 272 -10.44 -3.38 -1.13
C PHE A 272 -9.88 -3.37 0.30
N ALA A 273 -9.21 -4.45 0.71
CA ALA A 273 -8.76 -4.58 2.10
C ALA A 273 -7.56 -3.70 2.46
N GLY A 274 -6.73 -3.33 1.47
CA GLY A 274 -5.37 -2.88 1.75
C GLY A 274 -4.57 -3.97 2.45
N ASP A 275 -3.60 -3.56 3.25
CA ASP A 275 -2.92 -4.46 4.19
C ASP A 275 -3.71 -4.56 5.48
N THR A 276 -3.88 -5.79 5.96
CA THR A 276 -4.54 -6.04 7.23
C THR A 276 -4.12 -7.37 7.83
N GLY A 277 -4.00 -7.40 9.16
CA GLY A 277 -4.03 -8.61 9.96
C GLY A 277 -5.47 -9.07 10.21
N TRP A 278 -5.61 -10.19 10.92
CA TRP A 278 -6.93 -10.73 11.28
C TRP A 278 -7.62 -9.89 12.36
N GLY A 279 -8.91 -9.60 12.20
CA GLY A 279 -9.68 -8.85 13.19
C GLY A 279 -11.19 -8.79 12.91
N PRO A 280 -11.98 -8.16 13.81
CA PRO A 280 -13.45 -8.14 13.74
C PRO A 280 -14.01 -7.29 12.59
N HIS A 281 -13.15 -6.53 11.91
CA HIS A 281 -13.57 -5.63 10.85
C HIS A 281 -14.20 -6.38 9.66
N PHE A 282 -13.79 -7.63 9.37
CA PHE A 282 -14.43 -8.44 8.32
C PHE A 282 -15.93 -8.67 8.59
N GLU A 283 -16.28 -9.08 9.82
CA GLU A 283 -17.67 -9.25 10.25
C GLU A 283 -18.43 -7.92 10.26
N GLN A 284 -17.79 -6.83 10.72
CA GLN A 284 -18.39 -5.49 10.71
C GLN A 284 -18.69 -5.01 9.29
N ILE A 285 -17.79 -5.27 8.35
CA ILE A 285 -17.96 -4.94 6.93
C ILE A 285 -19.12 -5.75 6.34
N ARG A 286 -19.15 -7.08 6.56
CA ARG A 286 -20.25 -7.95 6.11
C ARG A 286 -21.60 -7.50 6.68
N ALA A 287 -21.65 -7.16 7.96
CA ALA A 287 -22.87 -6.75 8.63
C ALA A 287 -23.40 -5.41 8.07
N ARG A 288 -22.50 -4.48 7.71
CA ARG A 288 -22.88 -3.15 7.22
C ARG A 288 -23.23 -3.10 5.75
N PHE A 289 -22.52 -3.86 4.91
CA PHE A 289 -22.64 -3.77 3.45
C PHE A 289 -23.34 -4.94 2.79
N GLY A 290 -23.64 -6.01 3.53
CA GLY A 290 -24.16 -7.24 2.95
C GLY A 290 -23.06 -8.09 2.31
N PRO A 291 -23.44 -9.14 1.55
CA PRO A 291 -22.50 -9.95 0.78
C PRO A 291 -21.66 -9.11 -0.18
N ILE A 292 -20.36 -9.39 -0.24
CA ILE A 292 -19.42 -8.65 -1.08
C ILE A 292 -19.45 -9.19 -2.51
N ARG A 293 -19.67 -8.34 -3.52
CA ARG A 293 -19.60 -8.78 -4.93
C ARG A 293 -18.17 -9.15 -5.33
N LEU A 294 -17.21 -8.35 -4.89
CA LEU A 294 -15.79 -8.60 -5.13
C LEU A 294 -14.95 -8.16 -3.94
N ALA A 295 -14.14 -9.06 -3.41
CA ALA A 295 -13.11 -8.74 -2.41
C ALA A 295 -11.71 -8.74 -3.05
N LEU A 296 -10.88 -7.76 -2.72
CA LEU A 296 -9.45 -7.74 -3.01
C LEU A 296 -8.72 -7.96 -1.69
N LEU A 297 -8.21 -9.18 -1.48
CA LEU A 297 -7.63 -9.61 -0.20
C LEU A 297 -6.13 -9.87 -0.33
N PRO A 298 -5.28 -9.34 0.56
CA PRO A 298 -3.85 -9.61 0.54
C PRO A 298 -3.55 -11.06 0.95
N ILE A 299 -2.53 -11.66 0.33
CA ILE A 299 -2.08 -13.02 0.68
C ILE A 299 -0.57 -13.13 0.93
N GLY A 300 0.22 -12.10 0.59
CA GLY A 300 1.68 -12.09 0.74
C GLY A 300 2.17 -11.26 1.93
N ALA A 301 3.49 -11.28 2.16
CA ALA A 301 4.16 -10.65 3.32
C ALA A 301 3.69 -11.22 4.67
N TYR A 302 3.27 -12.49 4.67
CA TYR A 302 2.61 -13.10 5.82
C TYR A 302 3.59 -13.89 6.71
N LYS A 303 4.84 -14.10 6.28
CA LYS A 303 5.88 -14.81 7.05
C LYS A 303 7.01 -13.89 7.55
N PRO A 304 7.61 -14.21 8.71
CA PRO A 304 7.26 -15.30 9.62
C PRO A 304 6.01 -14.97 10.45
N ARG A 305 5.15 -15.97 10.74
CA ARG A 305 3.85 -15.73 11.38
C ARG A 305 3.94 -15.03 12.73
N TRP A 306 4.94 -15.37 13.56
CA TRP A 306 5.10 -14.74 14.89
C TRP A 306 5.35 -13.22 14.79
N PHE A 307 5.92 -12.74 13.68
CA PHE A 307 6.18 -11.33 13.42
C PHE A 307 5.02 -10.69 12.64
N MET A 308 4.59 -11.32 11.54
CA MET A 308 3.68 -10.70 10.56
C MET A 308 2.19 -10.84 10.88
N ARG A 309 1.76 -11.86 11.63
CA ARG A 309 0.32 -12.21 11.82
C ARG A 309 -0.54 -11.04 12.30
N SER A 310 0.06 -10.13 13.06
CA SER A 310 -0.65 -9.03 13.67
C SER A 310 -1.04 -7.92 12.68
N MET A 311 -0.44 -7.92 11.48
CA MET A 311 -0.54 -6.87 10.45
C MET A 311 -0.77 -7.42 9.03
N HIS A 312 -0.52 -8.71 8.78
CA HIS A 312 -0.81 -9.39 7.51
C HIS A 312 -1.51 -10.73 7.75
N ILE A 313 -2.68 -10.89 7.12
CA ILE A 313 -3.35 -12.18 7.03
C ILE A 313 -2.53 -13.18 6.20
N SER A 314 -2.64 -14.47 6.52
CA SER A 314 -2.12 -15.55 5.68
C SER A 314 -3.08 -15.90 4.54
N PRO A 315 -2.65 -16.68 3.53
CA PRO A 315 -3.55 -17.25 2.52
C PRO A 315 -4.74 -18.01 3.12
N ALA A 316 -4.54 -18.77 4.21
CA ALA A 316 -5.62 -19.45 4.93
C ALA A 316 -6.61 -18.46 5.55
N GLU A 317 -6.11 -17.43 6.23
CA GLU A 317 -6.95 -16.37 6.81
C GLU A 317 -7.66 -15.56 5.70
N ALA A 318 -7.10 -15.45 4.48
CA ALA A 318 -7.79 -14.84 3.35
C ALA A 318 -9.00 -15.68 2.87
N VAL A 319 -8.91 -17.01 2.91
CA VAL A 319 -10.05 -17.91 2.63
C VAL A 319 -11.15 -17.69 3.67
N ASP A 320 -10.79 -17.63 4.96
CA ASP A 320 -11.76 -17.38 6.04
C ASP A 320 -12.39 -15.99 5.92
N ALA A 321 -11.61 -14.96 5.60
CA ALA A 321 -12.12 -13.62 5.37
C ALA A 321 -13.10 -13.56 4.19
N ALA A 322 -12.79 -14.23 3.07
CA ALA A 322 -13.70 -14.31 1.93
C ALA A 322 -15.04 -14.96 2.28
N ARG A 323 -15.04 -15.96 3.17
CA ARG A 323 -16.25 -16.61 3.69
C ARG A 323 -17.07 -15.70 4.60
N ILE A 324 -16.42 -15.05 5.56
CA ILE A 324 -17.07 -14.08 6.45
C ILE A 324 -17.72 -12.95 5.64
N LEU A 325 -17.05 -12.50 4.58
CA LEU A 325 -17.54 -11.45 3.70
C LEU A 325 -18.65 -11.93 2.74
N GLU A 326 -18.92 -13.23 2.68
CA GLU A 326 -19.76 -13.86 1.64
C GLU A 326 -19.38 -13.32 0.25
N ALA A 327 -18.08 -13.29 -0.02
CA ALA A 327 -17.55 -12.71 -1.24
C ALA A 327 -17.91 -13.60 -2.45
N GLN A 328 -18.66 -13.06 -3.40
CA GLN A 328 -19.01 -13.78 -4.64
C GLN A 328 -17.75 -14.08 -5.47
N PHE A 329 -16.84 -13.10 -5.54
CA PHE A 329 -15.52 -13.26 -6.15
C PHE A 329 -14.46 -12.65 -5.23
N THR A 330 -13.27 -13.23 -5.26
CA THR A 330 -12.09 -12.67 -4.57
C THR A 330 -10.90 -12.62 -5.51
N VAL A 331 -10.14 -11.52 -5.54
CA VAL A 331 -8.84 -11.46 -6.22
C VAL A 331 -7.75 -11.40 -5.15
N PRO A 332 -6.81 -12.36 -5.13
CA PRO A 332 -5.67 -12.29 -4.22
C PRO A 332 -4.68 -11.21 -4.67
N ILE A 333 -4.29 -10.34 -3.76
CA ILE A 333 -3.35 -9.23 -4.00
C ILE A 333 -2.14 -9.30 -3.07
N HIS A 334 -1.23 -8.31 -3.17
CA HIS A 334 -0.09 -8.14 -2.26
C HIS A 334 0.96 -9.28 -2.30
N TRP A 335 1.09 -9.98 -3.43
CA TRP A 335 2.06 -11.06 -3.61
C TRP A 335 2.81 -10.97 -4.94
N GLY A 336 3.89 -11.76 -5.08
CA GLY A 336 4.63 -11.94 -6.34
C GLY A 336 5.42 -10.73 -6.85
N THR A 337 5.40 -9.59 -6.15
CA THR A 337 5.91 -8.31 -6.65
C THR A 337 7.11 -7.76 -5.89
N PHE A 338 7.04 -7.66 -4.56
CA PHE A 338 8.12 -7.18 -3.69
C PHE A 338 8.39 -8.20 -2.58
N ALA A 339 9.66 -8.46 -2.29
CA ALA A 339 10.07 -9.28 -1.16
C ALA A 339 9.96 -8.47 0.14
N LEU A 340 8.81 -8.56 0.81
CA LEU A 340 8.47 -7.81 2.02
C LEU A 340 8.40 -8.67 3.29
N GLY A 341 8.26 -9.99 3.13
CA GLY A 341 8.31 -10.99 4.19
C GLY A 341 9.30 -12.11 3.86
N ASP A 342 9.24 -13.18 4.65
CA ASP A 342 10.01 -14.41 4.40
C ASP A 342 9.27 -15.38 3.47
N ASP A 343 8.03 -15.09 3.05
CA ASP A 343 7.35 -15.88 2.03
C ASP A 343 8.08 -15.79 0.68
N GLY A 344 8.19 -16.92 0.00
CA GLY A 344 8.73 -16.98 -1.37
C GLY A 344 7.78 -16.32 -2.38
N GLN A 345 8.30 -15.99 -3.57
CA GLN A 345 7.57 -15.19 -4.55
C GLN A 345 6.20 -15.77 -4.96
N ASP A 346 6.13 -17.06 -5.27
CA ASP A 346 4.89 -17.76 -5.64
C ASP A 346 4.30 -18.58 -4.47
N GLU A 347 4.94 -18.54 -3.31
CA GLU A 347 4.51 -19.33 -2.15
C GLU A 347 3.12 -18.91 -1.65
N PRO A 348 2.76 -17.61 -1.58
CA PRO A 348 1.40 -17.20 -1.21
C PRO A 348 0.30 -17.80 -2.07
N ILE A 349 0.49 -17.84 -3.40
CA ILE A 349 -0.55 -18.34 -4.31
C ILE A 349 -0.66 -19.87 -4.23
N GLN A 350 0.46 -20.58 -4.06
CA GLN A 350 0.46 -22.04 -3.84
C GLN A 350 -0.25 -22.38 -2.53
N ALA A 351 0.09 -21.67 -1.45
CA ALA A 351 -0.58 -21.85 -0.16
C ALA A 351 -2.07 -21.51 -0.23
N LEU A 352 -2.49 -20.50 -1.00
CA LEU A 352 -3.91 -20.22 -1.22
C LEU A 352 -4.61 -21.40 -1.90
N GLU A 353 -4.03 -21.93 -2.98
CA GLU A 353 -4.57 -23.09 -3.72
C GLU A 353 -4.69 -24.33 -2.82
N ASP A 354 -3.67 -24.62 -2.02
CA ASP A 354 -3.70 -25.72 -1.05
C ASP A 354 -4.84 -25.56 -0.03
N ASN A 355 -5.04 -24.34 0.49
CA ASN A 355 -6.13 -24.07 1.44
C ASN A 355 -7.52 -24.16 0.78
N LEU A 356 -7.67 -23.80 -0.49
CA LEU A 356 -8.93 -23.94 -1.22
C LEU A 356 -9.27 -25.42 -1.49
N ASN A 357 -8.26 -26.26 -1.73
CA ASN A 357 -8.45 -27.69 -2.06
C ASN A 357 -8.94 -28.54 -0.88
N VAL A 358 -8.68 -28.13 0.36
CA VAL A 358 -9.07 -28.89 1.56
C VAL A 358 -10.39 -28.43 2.18
N VAL A 359 -11.04 -27.45 1.55
CA VAL A 359 -12.20 -26.76 2.08
C VAL A 359 -13.46 -27.17 1.29
N ASN A 360 -14.49 -27.64 1.99
CA ASN A 360 -15.81 -27.90 1.39
C ASN A 360 -16.46 -26.58 0.98
N ASP A 361 -17.00 -26.49 -0.24
CA ASP A 361 -17.57 -25.28 -0.83
C ASP A 361 -16.63 -24.07 -0.70
N PRO A 362 -15.49 -24.10 -1.43
CA PRO A 362 -14.48 -23.05 -1.32
C PRO A 362 -14.97 -21.74 -1.94
N PRO A 363 -14.67 -20.57 -1.34
CA PRO A 363 -14.94 -19.28 -1.95
C PRO A 363 -14.24 -19.15 -3.31
N THR A 364 -14.83 -18.39 -4.24
CA THR A 364 -14.27 -18.24 -5.59
C THR A 364 -13.12 -17.24 -5.59
N PHE A 365 -11.88 -17.73 -5.66
CA PHE A 365 -10.70 -16.91 -5.90
C PHE A 365 -10.34 -16.87 -7.39
N LEU A 366 -10.26 -15.68 -7.95
CA LEU A 366 -9.86 -15.41 -9.32
C LEU A 366 -8.34 -15.26 -9.37
N ARG A 367 -7.65 -16.31 -9.81
CA ARG A 367 -6.24 -16.20 -10.20
C ARG A 367 -6.15 -15.40 -11.49
N LEU A 368 -5.62 -14.18 -11.37
CA LEU A 368 -5.30 -13.30 -12.49
C LEU A 368 -3.79 -13.28 -12.67
N ASP A 369 -3.31 -13.31 -13.91
CA ASP A 369 -1.92 -12.96 -14.19
C ASP A 369 -1.69 -11.44 -14.09
N PHE A 370 -0.44 -11.01 -13.94
CA PHE A 370 -0.12 -9.58 -13.96
C PHE A 370 -0.53 -8.94 -15.29
N GLY A 371 -1.43 -7.96 -15.21
CA GLY A 371 -2.04 -7.27 -16.33
C GLY A 371 -3.33 -7.90 -16.82
N GLU A 372 -3.67 -9.12 -16.39
CA GLU A 372 -4.91 -9.78 -16.77
C GLU A 372 -6.10 -9.00 -16.22
N GLY A 373 -7.10 -8.79 -17.10
CA GLY A 373 -8.37 -8.21 -16.71
C GLY A 373 -9.54 -9.14 -16.99
N ARG A 374 -10.43 -9.27 -16.01
CA ARG A 374 -11.63 -10.10 -16.08
C ARG A 374 -12.88 -9.27 -15.83
N THR A 375 -13.87 -9.41 -16.71
CA THR A 375 -15.21 -8.84 -16.49
C THR A 375 -15.99 -9.83 -15.64
N LEU A 376 -16.53 -9.36 -14.52
CA LEU A 376 -17.35 -10.13 -13.60
C LEU A 376 -18.81 -9.83 -13.92
N GLY A 377 -19.57 -10.86 -14.29
CA GLY A 377 -20.98 -10.70 -14.68
C GLY A 377 -21.77 -9.94 -13.62
N GLY A 378 -22.73 -9.12 -14.07
CA GLY A 378 -23.84 -8.74 -13.21
C GLY A 378 -24.73 -9.97 -13.04
N THR A 379 -25.32 -10.15 -11.87
CA THR A 379 -26.52 -10.97 -11.77
C THR A 379 -27.55 -10.33 -12.69
N GLY A 380 -27.71 -10.83 -13.91
CA GLY A 380 -28.91 -10.55 -14.68
C GLY A 380 -30.13 -11.02 -13.88
N PRO A 381 -31.29 -10.37 -14.01
CA PRO A 381 -32.51 -10.91 -13.43
C PRO A 381 -32.83 -12.22 -14.18
N GLY A 382 -32.73 -13.35 -13.49
CA GLY A 382 -32.94 -14.67 -14.09
C GLY A 382 -32.97 -15.74 -13.01
N GLY A 383 -34.17 -16.00 -12.50
CA GLY A 383 -34.53 -16.97 -11.48
C GLY A 383 -35.92 -16.68 -10.97
#